data_AF-A0A135T6U5-F1
#
_entry.id   AF-A0A135T6U5-F1
#
_cell.length_a   1.000
_cell.length_b   1.000
_cell.length_c   1.000
_cell.angle_alpha   90.00
_cell.angle_beta   90.00
_cell.angle_gamma   90.00
#
_symmetry.space_group_name_H-M   'P 1'
#
loop_
_entity.id
_entity.type
_entity.pdbx_description
1 polymer ?
#
loop_
_entity_poly.entity_id
_entity_poly.type
_entity_poly.pdbx_seq_one_letter_code
_entity_poly.pdbx_strand_id
1 'polypeptide(L)'
;MSPHKLPEQEDGKRQWVMGTEAFERTMPHHQGIKALWETKWKFPCTKSVYPFHDGQYEDFEPIFEHLIKNNINDGNSTAYTEAFFPIAESLTSKGDEAIMAGNKKEASDLYLRACTVYRIARFPYITAYPEISCQVKWKAWEAQKRAYMKAAQSWDCPIDEIDIPHAHAKGGDWKSIPAYVRVPPGASQSKPSPVVILMTGLDGYRPDNTVRSDEFLARGWGSVIVEIPGTADCPADSADPESPDRLWSSVLDWIAVDGRFDTSRVMVWGLSSGGYYAIRIAHTHRERLIGSIAQGAGCHYFFDPEWLEKADGHEYPFLLTPAMAMKHGYKSVEEYKAGVQKKFSLLETGIIEKPSTRLLLINGTLDGLMPIEDSMMLFEYGTPKEARFFSGALHMGYPMANGSVYPWMESVMSSKM
;
A
#
# COMPACT_ATOMS: atom_id res chain seq x y z
N MET A 1 10.73 14.62 32.01
CA MET A 1 10.69 14.99 30.58
C MET A 1 9.80 13.97 29.89
N SER A 2 8.75 14.40 29.19
CA SER A 2 8.01 13.46 28.34
C SER A 2 8.95 13.10 27.19
N PRO A 3 9.25 11.82 26.90
CA PRO A 3 10.29 11.45 25.94
C PRO A 3 9.98 11.89 24.50
N HIS A 4 8.72 12.27 24.21
CA HIS A 4 8.19 12.35 22.84
C HIS A 4 8.16 13.78 22.28
N LYS A 5 8.90 14.71 22.87
CA LYS A 5 9.01 16.06 22.29
C LYS A 5 10.20 16.10 21.34
N LEU A 6 9.89 16.14 20.05
CA LEU A 6 10.86 16.55 19.04
C LEU A 6 11.44 17.93 19.41
N PRO A 7 12.72 18.21 19.11
CA PRO A 7 13.34 19.49 19.42
C PRO A 7 12.50 20.65 18.87
N GLU A 8 12.22 21.64 19.71
CA GLU A 8 11.55 22.88 19.32
C GLU A 8 12.62 23.92 18.93
N GLN A 9 12.40 24.67 17.85
CA GLN A 9 13.20 25.84 17.47
C GLN A 9 12.96 27.01 18.44
N GLU A 10 13.80 28.03 18.40
CA GLU A 10 13.65 29.23 19.24
C GLU A 10 12.29 29.96 19.06
N ASP A 11 11.62 29.75 17.92
CA ASP A 11 10.28 30.27 17.62
C ASP A 11 9.12 29.35 18.03
N GLY A 12 9.42 28.20 18.66
CA GLY A 12 8.45 27.22 19.11
C GLY A 12 7.98 26.22 18.05
N LYS A 13 8.50 26.29 16.81
CA LYS A 13 8.19 25.30 15.76
C LYS A 13 8.99 24.02 15.94
N ARG A 14 8.43 22.90 15.50
CA ARG A 14 9.11 21.61 15.57
C ARG A 14 10.22 21.53 14.53
N GLN A 15 11.36 20.96 14.93
CA GLN A 15 12.43 20.64 13.99
C GLN A 15 12.24 19.22 13.43
N TRP A 16 11.75 19.15 12.19
CA TRP A 16 11.66 17.90 11.42
C TRP A 16 13.03 17.46 10.88
N VAL A 17 13.30 16.17 10.85
CA VAL A 17 14.54 15.55 10.36
C VAL A 17 14.79 15.87 8.89
N MET A 18 13.73 16.01 8.09
CA MET A 18 13.86 16.43 6.69
C MET A 18 14.37 17.88 6.52
N GLY A 19 14.37 18.67 7.59
CA GLY A 19 14.77 20.07 7.61
C GLY A 19 13.67 21.03 7.18
N THR A 20 13.74 22.27 7.67
CA THR A 20 12.72 23.30 7.43
C THR A 20 12.52 23.61 5.95
N GLU A 21 13.59 23.67 5.15
CA GLU A 21 13.47 23.94 3.71
C GLU A 21 12.67 22.84 2.99
N ALA A 22 12.95 21.57 3.28
CA ALA A 22 12.24 20.46 2.65
C ALA A 22 10.79 20.36 3.12
N PHE A 23 10.53 20.63 4.40
CA PHE A 23 9.20 20.61 5.02
C PHE A 23 8.30 21.76 4.56
N GLU A 24 8.86 22.95 4.31
CA GLU A 24 8.09 24.11 3.84
C GLU A 24 7.90 24.12 2.31
N ARG A 25 8.63 23.26 1.58
CA ARG A 25 8.63 23.24 0.12
C ARG A 25 7.39 22.54 -0.45
N THR A 26 6.72 23.23 -1.37
CA THR A 26 5.78 22.59 -2.30
C THR A 26 6.53 22.03 -3.52
N MET A 27 6.34 20.75 -3.83
CA MET A 27 6.96 20.10 -4.97
C MET A 27 6.35 20.58 -6.30
N PRO A 28 7.15 20.71 -7.39
CA PRO A 28 6.69 21.28 -8.66
C PRO A 28 5.49 20.58 -9.31
N HIS A 29 5.36 19.26 -9.09
CA HIS A 29 4.31 18.45 -9.71
C HIS A 29 2.89 18.84 -9.30
N HIS A 30 2.73 19.63 -8.23
CA HIS A 30 1.45 20.15 -7.78
C HIS A 30 0.91 21.32 -8.63
N GLN A 31 1.65 21.79 -9.64
CA GLN A 31 1.24 22.85 -10.56
C GLN A 31 0.36 22.35 -11.73
N GLY A 32 -0.38 21.25 -11.54
CA GLY A 32 -1.29 20.66 -12.53
C GLY A 32 -0.71 19.49 -13.30
N ILE A 33 -1.53 18.87 -14.17
CA ILE A 33 -1.24 17.58 -14.82
C ILE A 33 0.00 17.63 -15.71
N LYS A 34 0.28 18.79 -16.32
CA LYS A 34 1.49 19.02 -17.11
C LYS A 34 2.73 18.93 -16.23
N ALA A 35 2.74 19.65 -15.11
CA ALA A 35 3.86 19.62 -14.16
C ALA A 35 4.01 18.22 -13.54
N LEU A 36 2.91 17.55 -13.22
CA LEU A 36 2.92 16.17 -12.72
C LEU A 36 3.58 15.22 -13.71
N TRP A 37 3.17 15.28 -14.98
CA TRP A 37 3.79 14.47 -16.02
C TRP A 37 5.28 14.81 -16.19
N GLU A 38 5.61 16.07 -16.45
CA GLU A 38 6.96 16.48 -16.84
C GLU A 38 8.00 16.34 -15.71
N THR A 39 7.60 16.59 -14.45
CA THR A 39 8.54 16.67 -13.33
C THR A 39 8.57 15.44 -12.44
N LYS A 40 7.51 14.61 -12.46
CA LYS A 40 7.39 13.45 -11.56
C LYS A 40 7.17 12.13 -12.26
N TRP A 41 6.27 12.06 -13.24
CA TRP A 41 5.78 10.78 -13.74
C TRP A 41 6.38 10.32 -15.07
N LYS A 42 6.78 11.25 -15.95
CA LYS A 42 7.35 10.91 -17.27
C LYS A 42 8.58 10.02 -17.14
N PHE A 43 9.55 10.39 -16.31
CA PHE A 43 10.77 9.60 -16.14
C PHE A 43 10.50 8.22 -15.53
N PRO A 44 9.77 8.08 -14.40
CA PRO A 44 9.36 6.76 -13.89
C PRO A 44 8.62 5.89 -14.91
N CYS A 45 7.76 6.50 -15.73
CA CYS A 45 7.04 5.83 -16.80
C CYS A 45 8.01 5.21 -17.83
N THR A 46 9.04 5.95 -18.27
CA THR A 46 10.08 5.43 -19.19
C THR A 46 10.95 4.33 -18.58
N LYS A 47 10.91 4.16 -17.25
CA LYS A 47 11.69 3.17 -16.51
C LYS A 47 10.86 2.01 -15.99
N SER A 48 9.54 2.02 -16.21
CA SER A 48 8.66 0.96 -15.71
C SER A 48 8.81 0.75 -14.19
N VAL A 49 8.97 1.86 -13.45
CA VAL A 49 9.03 1.86 -11.98
C VAL A 49 7.79 2.54 -11.42
N TYR A 50 7.58 2.46 -10.09
CA TYR A 50 6.38 2.98 -9.45
C TYR A 50 5.96 4.37 -9.97
N PRO A 51 4.66 4.59 -10.29
CA PRO A 51 3.54 3.63 -10.22
C PRO A 51 3.34 2.77 -11.48
N PHE A 52 4.26 2.81 -12.45
CA PHE A 52 4.08 2.25 -13.80
C PHE A 52 4.44 0.77 -13.95
N HIS A 53 5.43 0.22 -13.24
CA HIS A 53 5.72 -1.23 -13.22
C HIS A 53 5.57 -1.92 -14.60
N ASP A 54 4.57 -2.78 -14.80
CA ASP A 54 4.34 -3.53 -16.05
C ASP A 54 3.97 -2.65 -17.27
N GLY A 55 3.62 -1.38 -17.06
CA GLY A 55 3.25 -0.44 -18.10
C GLY A 55 4.42 0.00 -19.00
N GLN A 56 4.07 0.44 -20.21
CA GLN A 56 5.01 0.96 -21.21
C GLN A 56 4.72 2.44 -21.49
N TYR A 57 5.76 3.21 -21.79
CA TYR A 57 5.66 4.66 -21.99
C TYR A 57 4.60 5.05 -23.04
N GLU A 58 4.54 4.29 -24.13
CA GLU A 58 3.65 4.51 -25.27
C GLU A 58 2.16 4.32 -24.91
N ASP A 59 1.87 3.62 -23.81
CA ASP A 59 0.51 3.48 -23.29
C ASP A 59 0.05 4.74 -22.55
N PHE A 60 0.97 5.57 -22.06
CA PHE A 60 0.64 6.71 -21.19
C PHE A 60 0.83 8.06 -21.88
N GLU A 61 1.85 8.22 -22.73
CA GLU A 61 2.13 9.47 -23.41
C GLU A 61 0.87 10.10 -24.06
N PRO A 62 0.11 9.39 -24.92
CA PRO A 62 -1.10 9.96 -25.53
C PRO A 62 -2.19 10.35 -24.52
N ILE A 63 -2.28 9.65 -23.38
CA ILE A 63 -3.25 9.97 -22.32
C ILE A 63 -2.85 11.30 -21.67
N PHE A 64 -1.58 11.45 -21.28
CA PHE A 64 -1.11 12.68 -20.66
C PHE A 64 -1.12 13.86 -21.63
N GLU A 65 -0.82 13.66 -22.91
CA GLU A 65 -1.01 14.68 -23.94
C GLU A 65 -2.47 15.14 -24.02
N HIS A 66 -3.42 14.21 -23.98
CA HIS A 66 -4.85 14.54 -23.94
C HIS A 66 -5.22 15.34 -22.68
N LEU A 67 -4.80 14.88 -21.49
CA LEU A 67 -5.08 15.55 -20.22
C LEU A 67 -4.50 16.98 -20.21
N ILE A 68 -3.26 17.14 -20.69
CA ILE A 68 -2.57 18.45 -20.78
C ILE A 68 -3.29 19.37 -21.75
N LYS A 69 -3.59 18.90 -22.96
CA LYS A 69 -4.26 19.70 -24.01
C LYS A 69 -5.64 20.21 -23.56
N ASN A 70 -6.35 19.42 -22.76
CA ASN A 70 -7.70 19.75 -22.28
C ASN A 70 -7.73 20.33 -20.86
N ASN A 71 -6.56 20.61 -20.26
CA ASN A 71 -6.43 21.18 -18.92
C ASN A 71 -7.16 20.38 -17.82
N ILE A 72 -7.11 19.05 -17.91
CA ILE A 72 -7.74 18.13 -16.94
C ILE A 72 -6.74 17.88 -15.80
N ASN A 73 -6.82 18.70 -14.75
CA ASN A 73 -5.87 18.70 -13.63
C ASN A 73 -6.36 17.94 -12.39
N ASP A 74 -7.66 17.78 -12.23
CA ASP A 74 -8.25 17.14 -11.05
C ASP A 74 -8.29 15.62 -11.23
N GLY A 75 -7.41 14.90 -10.51
CA GLY A 75 -7.38 13.44 -10.47
C GLY A 75 -8.66 12.80 -9.90
N ASN A 76 -9.54 13.56 -9.23
CA ASN A 76 -10.84 13.09 -8.77
C ASN A 76 -11.96 13.29 -9.80
N SER A 77 -11.69 14.03 -10.88
CA SER A 77 -12.69 14.25 -11.92
C SER A 77 -12.97 12.98 -12.74
N THR A 78 -14.21 12.85 -13.20
CA THR A 78 -14.59 11.81 -14.15
C THR A 78 -13.75 11.86 -15.43
N ALA A 79 -13.51 13.07 -15.95
CA ALA A 79 -12.73 13.28 -17.16
C ALA A 79 -11.29 12.76 -17.05
N TYR A 80 -10.66 12.89 -15.88
CA TYR A 80 -9.35 12.29 -15.64
C TYR A 80 -9.39 10.77 -15.78
N THR A 81 -10.31 10.11 -15.09
CA THR A 81 -10.39 8.64 -15.08
C THR A 81 -10.73 8.07 -16.47
N GLU A 82 -11.70 8.68 -17.15
CA GLU A 82 -12.18 8.20 -18.47
C GLU A 82 -11.11 8.33 -19.56
N ALA A 83 -10.19 9.27 -19.45
CA ALA A 83 -9.09 9.44 -20.43
C ALA A 83 -8.22 8.18 -20.57
N PHE A 84 -8.18 7.32 -19.56
CA PHE A 84 -7.36 6.10 -19.55
C PHE A 84 -8.07 4.88 -20.15
N PHE A 85 -9.41 4.87 -20.19
CA PHE A 85 -10.18 3.67 -20.59
C PHE A 85 -9.90 3.21 -22.03
N PRO A 86 -9.84 4.09 -23.06
CA PRO A 86 -9.63 3.63 -24.42
C PRO A 86 -8.35 2.79 -24.61
N ILE A 87 -7.27 3.18 -23.94
CA ILE A 87 -5.99 2.46 -24.03
C ILE A 87 -6.02 1.17 -23.22
N ALA A 88 -6.55 1.22 -22.00
CA ALA A 88 -6.67 0.03 -21.16
C ALA A 88 -7.57 -1.05 -21.79
N GLU A 89 -8.67 -0.64 -22.40
CA GLU A 89 -9.59 -1.51 -23.15
C GLU A 89 -8.92 -2.06 -24.42
N SER A 90 -8.20 -1.23 -25.18
CA SER A 90 -7.44 -1.69 -26.35
C SER A 90 -6.40 -2.74 -25.99
N LEU A 91 -5.63 -2.54 -24.92
CA LEU A 91 -4.67 -3.51 -24.41
C LEU A 91 -5.35 -4.81 -23.98
N THR A 92 -6.51 -4.71 -23.32
CA THR A 92 -7.30 -5.88 -22.91
C THR A 92 -7.76 -6.68 -24.12
N SER A 93 -8.30 -6.02 -25.15
CA SER A 93 -8.76 -6.67 -26.39
C SER A 93 -7.60 -7.35 -27.14
N LYS A 94 -6.44 -6.70 -27.22
CA LYS A 94 -5.23 -7.32 -27.80
C LYS A 94 -4.77 -8.54 -27.00
N GLY A 95 -4.90 -8.51 -25.67
CA GLY A 95 -4.65 -9.67 -24.82
C GLY A 95 -5.60 -10.83 -25.15
N ASP A 96 -6.89 -10.54 -25.35
CA ASP A 96 -7.89 -11.53 -25.75
C ASP A 96 -7.56 -12.15 -27.12
N GLU A 97 -7.14 -11.34 -28.09
CA GLU A 97 -6.66 -11.80 -29.40
C GLU A 97 -5.42 -12.70 -29.29
N ALA A 98 -4.45 -12.32 -28.46
CA ALA A 98 -3.24 -13.11 -28.22
C ALA A 98 -3.56 -14.47 -27.56
N ILE A 99 -4.52 -14.54 -26.63
CA ILE A 99 -5.01 -15.82 -26.08
C ILE A 99 -5.65 -16.68 -27.17
N MET A 100 -6.52 -16.12 -28.01
CA MET A 100 -7.16 -16.86 -29.10
C MET A 100 -6.14 -17.41 -30.11
N ALA A 101 -5.02 -16.70 -30.31
CA ALA A 101 -3.89 -17.15 -31.13
C ALA A 101 -2.97 -18.17 -30.43
N GLY A 102 -3.19 -18.48 -29.14
CA GLY A 102 -2.37 -19.40 -28.36
C GLY A 102 -1.12 -18.77 -27.71
N ASN A 103 -0.92 -17.46 -27.83
CA ASN A 103 0.24 -16.73 -27.32
C ASN A 103 0.04 -16.31 -25.85
N LYS A 104 0.03 -17.28 -24.93
CA LYS A 104 -0.27 -17.05 -23.50
C LYS A 104 0.59 -15.97 -22.83
N LYS A 105 1.91 -15.98 -23.09
CA LYS A 105 2.84 -15.00 -22.50
C LYS A 105 2.53 -13.58 -22.97
N GLU A 106 2.36 -13.40 -24.27
CA GLU A 106 2.04 -12.10 -24.87
C GLU A 106 0.72 -11.54 -24.32
N ALA A 107 -0.30 -12.40 -24.21
CA ALA A 107 -1.56 -11.99 -23.60
C ALA A 107 -1.39 -11.54 -22.14
N SER A 108 -0.66 -12.32 -21.33
CA SER A 108 -0.36 -11.93 -19.94
C SER A 108 0.34 -10.58 -19.87
N ASP A 109 1.35 -10.34 -20.71
CA ASP A 109 2.07 -9.06 -20.75
C ASP A 109 1.14 -7.89 -21.11
N LEU A 110 0.23 -8.09 -22.08
CA LEU A 110 -0.76 -7.08 -22.48
C LEU A 110 -1.80 -6.79 -21.39
N TYR A 111 -2.29 -7.82 -20.70
CA TYR A 111 -3.21 -7.64 -19.59
C TYR A 111 -2.55 -6.91 -18.40
N LEU A 112 -1.28 -7.20 -18.08
CA LEU A 112 -0.54 -6.50 -17.03
C LEU A 112 -0.31 -5.02 -17.37
N ARG A 113 -0.04 -4.71 -18.65
CA ARG A 113 -0.02 -3.31 -19.13
C ARG A 113 -1.38 -2.64 -18.94
N ALA A 114 -2.48 -3.29 -19.34
CA ALA A 114 -3.84 -2.77 -19.12
C ALA A 114 -4.13 -2.53 -17.63
N CYS A 115 -3.71 -3.44 -16.75
CA CYS A 115 -3.84 -3.29 -15.30
C CYS A 115 -3.14 -2.03 -14.80
N THR A 116 -1.94 -1.74 -15.30
CA THR A 116 -1.22 -0.51 -14.93
C THR A 116 -1.96 0.72 -15.44
N VAL A 117 -2.49 0.72 -16.66
CA VAL A 117 -3.28 1.86 -17.17
C VAL A 117 -4.50 2.12 -16.27
N TYR A 118 -5.25 1.07 -15.89
CA TYR A 118 -6.35 1.20 -14.93
C TYR A 118 -5.91 1.66 -13.54
N ARG A 119 -4.72 1.24 -13.06
CA ARG A 119 -4.14 1.71 -11.79
C ARG A 119 -3.94 3.22 -11.81
N ILE A 120 -3.36 3.78 -12.88
CA ILE A 120 -3.18 5.23 -12.99
C ILE A 120 -4.53 5.94 -13.09
N ALA A 121 -5.49 5.37 -13.82
CA ALA A 121 -6.84 5.94 -13.96
C ALA A 121 -7.57 6.18 -12.63
N ARG A 122 -7.31 5.34 -11.62
CA ARG A 122 -7.98 5.40 -10.31
C ARG A 122 -7.25 6.24 -9.25
N PHE A 123 -6.11 6.86 -9.58
CA PHE A 123 -5.49 7.83 -8.68
C PHE A 123 -6.46 8.99 -8.36
N PRO A 124 -6.31 9.67 -7.21
CA PRO A 124 -5.40 9.33 -6.12
C PRO A 124 -5.85 8.11 -5.30
N TYR A 125 -7.14 7.85 -5.18
CA TYR A 125 -7.65 6.96 -4.13
C TYR A 125 -9.05 6.46 -4.44
N ILE A 126 -9.36 5.23 -3.99
CA ILE A 126 -10.72 4.69 -3.99
C ILE A 126 -11.02 3.90 -2.71
N THR A 127 -12.30 3.82 -2.39
CA THR A 127 -12.85 2.94 -1.38
C THR A 127 -14.28 2.55 -1.74
N ALA A 128 -14.72 1.38 -1.29
CA ALA A 128 -16.11 0.96 -1.28
C ALA A 128 -16.76 1.03 0.10
N TYR A 129 -15.99 1.30 1.16
CA TYR A 129 -16.51 1.36 2.52
C TYR A 129 -16.63 2.81 3.03
N PRO A 130 -17.76 3.21 3.64
CA PRO A 130 -19.02 2.46 3.72
C PRO A 130 -19.79 2.45 2.38
N GLU A 131 -19.39 3.29 1.44
CA GLU A 131 -19.94 3.37 0.09
C GLU A 131 -18.83 3.65 -0.94
N ILE A 132 -19.12 3.35 -2.22
CA ILE A 132 -18.19 3.59 -3.32
C ILE A 132 -17.94 5.09 -3.49
N SER A 133 -16.70 5.52 -3.25
CA SER A 133 -16.31 6.93 -3.27
C SER A 133 -16.41 7.59 -4.64
N CYS A 134 -16.21 6.82 -5.71
CA CYS A 134 -16.29 7.33 -7.08
C CYS A 134 -16.63 6.18 -8.06
N GLN A 135 -17.82 6.23 -8.65
CA GLN A 135 -18.33 5.14 -9.51
C GLN A 135 -17.46 4.89 -10.75
N VAL A 136 -16.89 5.94 -11.36
CA VAL A 136 -16.04 5.78 -12.56
C VAL A 136 -14.69 5.16 -12.20
N LYS A 137 -14.06 5.56 -11.09
CA LYS A 137 -12.84 4.91 -10.60
C LYS A 137 -13.11 3.47 -10.16
N TRP A 138 -14.29 3.19 -9.63
CA TRP A 138 -14.70 1.83 -9.30
C TRP A 138 -14.83 0.93 -10.53
N LYS A 139 -15.32 1.46 -11.66
CA LYS A 139 -15.27 0.74 -12.96
C LYS A 139 -13.83 0.41 -13.36
N ALA A 140 -12.90 1.35 -13.19
CA ALA A 140 -11.48 1.13 -13.46
C ALA A 140 -10.90 0.02 -12.57
N TRP A 141 -11.23 0.04 -11.27
CA TRP A 141 -10.84 -1.00 -10.31
C TRP A 141 -11.35 -2.39 -10.70
N GLU A 142 -12.64 -2.51 -11.00
CA GLU A 142 -13.23 -3.79 -11.40
C GLU A 142 -12.66 -4.28 -12.74
N ALA A 143 -12.37 -3.38 -13.68
CA ALA A 143 -11.70 -3.72 -14.93
C ALA A 143 -10.25 -4.16 -14.71
N GLN A 144 -9.54 -3.49 -13.79
CA GLN A 144 -8.19 -3.87 -13.38
C GLN A 144 -8.15 -5.29 -12.82
N LYS A 145 -9.03 -5.62 -11.85
CA LYS A 145 -9.12 -6.98 -11.29
C LYS A 145 -9.37 -8.02 -12.39
N ARG A 146 -10.33 -7.78 -13.29
CA ARG A 146 -10.63 -8.72 -14.39
C ARG A 146 -9.43 -8.93 -15.32
N ALA A 147 -8.76 -7.87 -15.74
CA ALA A 147 -7.57 -7.97 -16.59
C ALA A 147 -6.44 -8.73 -15.86
N TYR A 148 -6.25 -8.46 -14.57
CA TYR A 148 -5.21 -9.11 -13.78
C TYR A 148 -5.45 -10.61 -13.63
N MET A 149 -6.69 -11.02 -13.37
CA MET A 149 -7.06 -12.44 -13.31
C MET A 149 -6.87 -13.13 -14.66
N LYS A 150 -7.17 -12.46 -15.79
CA LYS A 150 -6.86 -12.99 -17.12
C LYS A 150 -5.35 -13.21 -17.33
N ALA A 151 -4.52 -12.27 -16.87
CA ALA A 151 -3.06 -12.43 -16.92
C ALA A 151 -2.62 -13.67 -16.10
N ALA A 152 -3.08 -13.72 -14.85
CA ALA A 152 -2.64 -14.70 -13.86
C ALA A 152 -3.04 -16.14 -14.17
N GLN A 153 -4.11 -16.36 -14.94
CA GLN A 153 -4.55 -17.69 -15.38
C GLN A 153 -3.48 -18.46 -16.18
N SER A 154 -2.56 -17.74 -16.82
CA SER A 154 -1.52 -18.34 -17.66
C SER A 154 -0.23 -18.67 -16.91
N TRP A 155 -0.11 -18.27 -15.63
CA TRP A 155 1.12 -18.42 -14.86
C TRP A 155 1.27 -19.82 -14.28
N ASP A 156 2.52 -20.25 -14.06
CA ASP A 156 2.82 -21.55 -13.44
C ASP A 156 2.25 -21.67 -12.02
N CYS A 157 2.25 -20.56 -11.28
CA CYS A 157 1.58 -20.41 -10.00
C CYS A 157 0.49 -19.34 -10.18
N PRO A 158 -0.75 -19.72 -10.55
CA PRO A 158 -1.82 -18.76 -10.78
C PRO A 158 -2.20 -18.02 -9.49
N ILE A 159 -2.95 -16.93 -9.64
CA ILE A 159 -3.58 -16.23 -8.52
C ILE A 159 -4.97 -16.80 -8.29
N ASP A 160 -5.24 -17.14 -7.03
CA ASP A 160 -6.60 -17.38 -6.54
C ASP A 160 -7.12 -16.10 -5.88
N GLU A 161 -8.31 -15.66 -6.28
CA GLU A 161 -9.08 -14.70 -5.47
C GLU A 161 -9.91 -15.49 -4.46
N ILE A 162 -9.60 -15.28 -3.17
CA ILE A 162 -10.26 -15.95 -2.06
C ILE A 162 -11.09 -14.94 -1.27
N ASP A 163 -12.34 -15.31 -1.03
CA ASP A 163 -13.23 -14.65 -0.08
C ASP A 163 -13.03 -15.24 1.32
N ILE A 164 -12.14 -14.64 2.10
CA ILE A 164 -11.84 -15.09 3.46
C ILE A 164 -13.03 -14.70 4.37
N PRO A 165 -13.62 -15.63 5.15
CA PRO A 165 -14.64 -15.27 6.11
C PRO A 165 -14.12 -14.28 7.15
N HIS A 166 -14.77 -13.13 7.29
CA HIS A 166 -14.45 -12.15 8.34
C HIS A 166 -15.04 -12.62 9.67
N ALA A 167 -14.50 -13.70 10.24
CA ALA A 167 -15.03 -14.39 11.41
C ALA A 167 -15.22 -13.46 12.64
N HIS A 168 -14.39 -12.42 12.74
CA HIS A 168 -14.45 -11.44 13.83
C HIS A 168 -15.26 -10.17 13.48
N ALA A 169 -15.99 -10.16 12.36
CA ALA A 169 -16.70 -8.95 11.88
C ALA A 169 -17.73 -8.47 12.90
N LYS A 170 -17.63 -7.20 13.31
CA LYS A 170 -18.52 -6.55 14.27
C LYS A 170 -18.91 -5.16 13.79
N GLY A 171 -20.10 -4.71 14.17
CA GLY A 171 -20.56 -3.37 13.83
C GLY A 171 -20.74 -3.21 12.33
N GLY A 172 -20.03 -2.23 11.75
CA GLY A 172 -20.10 -1.93 10.32
C GLY A 172 -19.32 -2.88 9.42
N ASP A 173 -18.43 -3.73 9.96
CA ASP A 173 -17.59 -4.63 9.14
C ASP A 173 -18.44 -5.52 8.21
N TRP A 174 -18.02 -5.63 6.95
CA TRP A 174 -18.58 -6.63 6.04
C TRP A 174 -18.06 -8.05 6.34
N LYS A 175 -18.74 -9.07 5.82
CA LYS A 175 -18.55 -10.47 6.22
C LYS A 175 -17.49 -11.25 5.43
N SER A 176 -16.97 -10.70 4.33
CA SER A 176 -15.95 -11.33 3.49
C SER A 176 -14.76 -10.41 3.31
N ILE A 177 -13.54 -10.95 3.37
CA ILE A 177 -12.28 -10.27 3.13
C ILE A 177 -11.70 -10.81 1.81
N PRO A 178 -11.79 -10.05 0.72
CA PRO A 178 -11.16 -10.43 -0.54
C PRO A 178 -9.62 -10.43 -0.40
N ALA A 179 -8.99 -11.53 -0.83
CA ALA A 179 -7.54 -11.67 -0.82
C ALA A 179 -7.04 -12.29 -2.14
N TYR A 180 -5.84 -11.90 -2.58
CA TYR A 180 -5.14 -12.62 -3.65
C TYR A 180 -4.11 -13.55 -3.06
N VAL A 181 -4.20 -14.82 -3.43
CA VAL A 181 -3.41 -15.90 -2.86
C VAL A 181 -2.61 -16.58 -3.95
N ARG A 182 -1.31 -16.77 -3.71
CA ARG A 182 -0.45 -17.65 -4.51
C ARG A 182 0.35 -18.53 -3.57
N VAL A 183 0.54 -19.78 -3.96
CA VAL A 183 1.33 -20.75 -3.19
C VAL A 183 2.40 -21.39 -4.07
N PRO A 184 3.57 -21.74 -3.51
CA PRO A 184 4.60 -22.47 -4.25
C PRO A 184 4.09 -23.83 -4.77
N PRO A 185 4.66 -24.35 -5.88
CA PRO A 185 4.26 -25.65 -6.40
C PRO A 185 4.36 -26.77 -5.35
N GLY A 186 3.28 -27.52 -5.19
CA GLY A 186 3.20 -28.64 -4.24
C GLY A 186 2.93 -28.27 -2.78
N ALA A 187 2.68 -26.99 -2.47
CA ALA A 187 2.19 -26.59 -1.15
C ALA A 187 0.86 -27.28 -0.82
N SER A 188 0.80 -27.95 0.33
CA SER A 188 -0.34 -28.76 0.76
C SER A 188 -0.28 -29.05 2.26
N GLN A 189 -1.30 -29.70 2.82
CA GLN A 189 -1.33 -30.07 4.24
C GLN A 189 -0.14 -30.93 4.69
N SER A 190 0.39 -31.81 3.84
CA SER A 190 1.57 -32.62 4.14
C SER A 190 2.89 -31.91 3.88
N LYS A 191 2.86 -30.80 3.13
CA LYS A 191 4.03 -29.99 2.79
C LYS A 191 3.66 -28.50 2.81
N PRO A 192 3.36 -27.94 4.00
CA PRO A 192 2.96 -26.55 4.11
C PRO A 192 4.13 -25.61 3.81
N SER A 193 3.83 -24.42 3.29
CA SER A 193 4.84 -23.40 2.96
C SER A 193 4.76 -22.19 3.91
N PRO A 194 5.90 -21.55 4.27
CA PRO A 194 5.87 -20.23 4.92
C PRO A 194 5.02 -19.25 4.13
N VAL A 195 4.48 -18.22 4.77
CA VAL A 195 3.59 -17.27 4.11
C VAL A 195 3.90 -15.84 4.49
N VAL A 196 3.83 -14.96 3.49
CA VAL A 196 3.90 -13.50 3.67
C VAL A 196 2.51 -12.92 3.45
N ILE A 197 1.96 -12.27 4.48
CA ILE A 197 0.80 -11.40 4.38
C ILE A 197 1.31 -10.04 3.91
N LEU A 198 0.94 -9.66 2.69
CA LEU A 198 1.27 -8.37 2.11
C LEU A 198 0.10 -7.41 2.32
N MET A 199 0.27 -6.42 3.18
CA MET A 199 -0.70 -5.36 3.42
C MET A 199 -0.44 -4.22 2.42
N THR A 200 -1.47 -3.91 1.62
CA THR A 200 -1.39 -2.91 0.54
C THR A 200 -1.25 -1.48 1.07
N GLY A 201 -1.11 -0.51 0.15
CA GLY A 201 -0.92 0.91 0.47
C GLY A 201 -2.18 1.75 0.28
N LEU A 202 -2.02 3.07 0.19
CA LEU A 202 -3.14 3.99 -0.07
C LEU A 202 -3.71 3.81 -1.48
N ASP A 203 -2.84 3.61 -2.46
CA ASP A 203 -3.14 3.64 -3.89
C ASP A 203 -2.57 2.46 -4.69
N GLY A 204 -1.73 1.61 -4.10
CA GLY A 204 -1.34 0.31 -4.65
C GLY A 204 -2.14 -0.81 -3.99
N TYR A 205 -2.86 -1.61 -4.78
CA TYR A 205 -3.84 -2.64 -4.35
C TYR A 205 -3.44 -4.03 -4.84
N ARG A 206 -4.24 -5.06 -4.51
CA ARG A 206 -4.00 -6.48 -4.81
C ARG A 206 -3.43 -6.75 -6.22
N PRO A 207 -3.99 -6.22 -7.33
CA PRO A 207 -3.46 -6.40 -8.70
C PRO A 207 -2.10 -5.74 -9.02
N ASP A 208 -1.47 -5.07 -8.05
CA ASP A 208 -0.28 -4.23 -8.29
C ASP A 208 1.03 -4.87 -7.81
N ASN A 209 0.97 -6.16 -7.46
CA ASN A 209 1.97 -6.80 -6.63
C ASN A 209 2.59 -8.05 -7.26
N THR A 210 2.55 -8.18 -8.60
CA THR A 210 3.10 -9.33 -9.34
C THR A 210 4.53 -9.63 -8.93
N VAL A 211 5.42 -8.64 -9.06
CA VAL A 211 6.86 -8.80 -8.76
C VAL A 211 7.09 -9.24 -7.32
N ARG A 212 6.45 -8.59 -6.34
CA ARG A 212 6.61 -8.97 -4.92
C ARG A 212 6.08 -10.38 -4.66
N SER A 213 4.97 -10.75 -5.29
CA SER A 213 4.45 -12.10 -5.17
C SER A 213 5.33 -13.16 -5.83
N ASP A 214 5.98 -12.85 -6.96
CA ASP A 214 6.95 -13.74 -7.60
C ASP A 214 8.21 -13.91 -6.72
N GLU A 215 8.68 -12.84 -6.10
CA GLU A 215 9.83 -12.88 -5.17
C GLU A 215 9.54 -13.76 -3.93
N PHE A 216 8.30 -13.80 -3.44
CA PHE A 216 7.91 -14.71 -2.36
C PHE A 216 7.91 -16.17 -2.84
N LEU A 217 7.30 -16.44 -3.99
CA LEU A 217 7.22 -17.78 -4.56
C LEU A 217 8.60 -18.35 -4.91
N ALA A 218 9.50 -17.51 -5.44
CA ALA A 218 10.88 -17.88 -5.75
C ALA A 218 11.67 -18.33 -4.51
N ARG A 219 11.27 -17.89 -3.31
CA ARG A 219 11.83 -18.29 -2.02
C ARG A 219 11.09 -19.47 -1.37
N GLY A 220 10.08 -20.01 -2.05
CA GLY A 220 9.24 -21.09 -1.54
C GLY A 220 8.24 -20.62 -0.48
N TRP A 221 7.82 -19.34 -0.54
CA TRP A 221 6.82 -18.78 0.37
C TRP A 221 5.52 -18.49 -0.36
N GLY A 222 4.39 -18.76 0.31
CA GLY A 222 3.08 -18.28 -0.10
C GLY A 222 2.94 -16.77 0.03
N SER A 223 2.04 -16.21 -0.78
CA SER A 223 1.70 -14.80 -0.83
C SER A 223 0.21 -14.66 -0.53
N VAL A 224 -0.15 -13.86 0.47
CA VAL A 224 -1.54 -13.49 0.81
C VAL A 224 -1.62 -11.96 0.80
N ILE A 225 -2.21 -11.40 -0.25
CA ILE A 225 -2.26 -9.96 -0.48
C ILE A 225 -3.65 -9.46 -0.09
N VAL A 226 -3.71 -8.51 0.84
CA VAL A 226 -4.96 -8.05 1.45
C VAL A 226 -5.01 -6.54 1.50
N GLU A 227 -6.18 -5.98 1.17
CA GLU A 227 -6.44 -4.56 1.31
C GLU A 227 -6.50 -4.12 2.77
N ILE A 228 -6.08 -2.89 3.03
CA ILE A 228 -6.07 -2.31 4.38
C ILE A 228 -7.36 -1.53 4.66
N PRO A 229 -7.77 -1.36 5.93
CA PRO A 229 -8.99 -0.62 6.26
C PRO A 229 -9.02 0.77 5.61
N GLY A 230 -10.14 1.03 4.95
CA GLY A 230 -10.38 2.22 4.15
C GLY A 230 -10.10 2.06 2.66
N THR A 231 -9.25 1.15 2.19
CA THR A 231 -8.85 1.11 0.77
C THR A 231 -9.64 0.10 -0.06
N ALA A 232 -9.89 0.43 -1.33
CA ALA A 232 -10.50 -0.48 -2.32
C ALA A 232 -11.74 -1.20 -1.76
N ASP A 233 -11.79 -2.54 -1.83
CA ASP A 233 -12.88 -3.38 -1.31
C ASP A 233 -12.57 -3.99 0.07
N CYS A 234 -11.72 -3.34 0.89
CA CYS A 234 -11.50 -3.78 2.27
C CYS A 234 -12.81 -3.70 3.08
N PRO A 235 -13.21 -4.78 3.79
CA PRO A 235 -14.49 -4.85 4.49
C PRO A 235 -14.51 -4.21 5.88
N ALA A 236 -13.34 -3.90 6.44
CA ALA A 236 -13.21 -3.41 7.81
C ALA A 236 -13.69 -1.96 7.93
N ASP A 237 -14.43 -1.66 9.00
CA ASP A 237 -14.92 -0.30 9.23
C ASP A 237 -13.75 0.68 9.41
N SER A 238 -13.52 1.52 8.42
CA SER A 238 -12.39 2.43 8.36
C SER A 238 -12.46 3.56 9.40
N ALA A 239 -13.64 3.81 9.97
CA ALA A 239 -13.86 4.75 11.05
C ALA A 239 -13.67 4.12 12.44
N ASP A 240 -13.58 2.79 12.56
CA ASP A 240 -13.39 2.11 13.83
C ASP A 240 -11.90 1.79 14.06
N PRO A 241 -11.23 2.38 15.07
CA PRO A 241 -9.83 2.11 15.35
C PRO A 241 -9.54 0.67 15.80
N GLU A 242 -10.55 -0.14 16.14
CA GLU A 242 -10.41 -1.56 16.49
C GLU A 242 -10.68 -2.52 15.32
N SER A 243 -11.28 -2.05 14.22
CA SER A 243 -11.56 -2.89 13.04
C SER A 243 -10.32 -3.58 12.43
N PRO A 244 -9.12 -2.98 12.42
CA PRO A 244 -7.96 -3.65 11.84
C PRO A 244 -7.60 -4.93 12.59
N ASP A 245 -7.75 -4.96 13.92
CA ASP A 245 -7.41 -6.16 14.70
C ASP A 245 -8.38 -7.31 14.40
N ARG A 246 -9.67 -7.00 14.15
CA ARG A 246 -10.68 -8.00 13.75
C ARG A 246 -10.43 -8.51 12.33
N LEU A 247 -10.03 -7.62 11.41
CA LEU A 247 -9.63 -7.99 10.05
C LEU A 247 -8.47 -8.98 10.09
N TRP A 248 -7.39 -8.63 10.80
CA TRP A 248 -6.19 -9.46 10.86
C TRP A 248 -6.38 -10.75 11.65
N SER A 249 -7.18 -10.74 12.72
CA SER A 249 -7.59 -11.98 13.41
C SER A 249 -8.28 -12.94 12.44
N SER A 250 -9.18 -12.44 11.58
CA SER A 250 -9.90 -13.26 10.61
C SER A 250 -8.98 -13.83 9.51
N VAL A 251 -8.07 -13.01 8.97
CA VAL A 251 -7.06 -13.46 7.99
C VAL A 251 -6.15 -14.54 8.60
N LEU A 252 -5.64 -14.32 9.81
CA LEU A 252 -4.75 -15.27 10.46
C LEU A 252 -5.47 -16.57 10.86
N ASP A 253 -6.76 -16.51 11.24
CA ASP A 253 -7.57 -17.70 11.53
C ASP A 253 -7.81 -18.53 10.28
N TRP A 254 -8.05 -17.89 9.14
CA TRP A 254 -8.14 -18.58 7.86
C TRP A 254 -6.81 -19.23 7.46
N ILE A 255 -5.68 -18.52 7.58
CA ILE A 255 -4.34 -19.10 7.34
C ILE A 255 -4.11 -20.34 8.22
N ALA A 256 -4.60 -20.30 9.47
CA ALA A 256 -4.42 -21.40 10.41
C ALA A 256 -5.14 -22.70 10.02
N VAL A 257 -6.20 -22.62 9.21
CA VAL A 257 -7.03 -23.78 8.82
C VAL A 257 -6.94 -24.13 7.33
N ASP A 258 -6.39 -23.26 6.48
CA ASP A 258 -6.28 -23.48 5.02
C ASP A 258 -5.46 -24.73 4.66
N GLY A 259 -4.46 -25.07 5.49
CA GLY A 259 -3.64 -26.27 5.35
C GLY A 259 -2.50 -26.16 4.34
N ARG A 260 -2.46 -25.17 3.43
CA ARG A 260 -1.31 -24.95 2.53
C ARG A 260 -0.17 -24.16 3.19
N PHE A 261 -0.45 -23.50 4.30
CA PHE A 261 0.48 -22.60 4.99
C PHE A 261 1.07 -23.20 6.26
N ASP A 262 2.35 -22.90 6.49
CA ASP A 262 3.06 -23.21 7.73
C ASP A 262 2.77 -22.09 8.73
N THR A 263 1.88 -22.37 9.68
CA THR A 263 1.42 -21.42 10.69
C THR A 263 2.52 -21.00 11.66
N SER A 264 3.64 -21.72 11.69
CA SER A 264 4.82 -21.34 12.46
C SER A 264 5.69 -20.29 11.75
N ARG A 265 5.42 -19.98 10.48
CA ARG A 265 6.21 -19.06 9.66
C ARG A 265 5.31 -18.13 8.87
N VAL A 266 4.53 -17.33 9.60
CA VAL A 266 3.71 -16.24 9.07
C VAL A 266 4.42 -14.91 9.28
N MET A 267 4.72 -14.20 8.19
CA MET A 267 5.33 -12.87 8.21
C MET A 267 4.38 -11.83 7.64
N VAL A 268 4.49 -10.59 8.08
CA VAL A 268 3.77 -9.44 7.51
C VAL A 268 4.74 -8.51 6.81
N TRP A 269 4.32 -7.96 5.67
CA TRP A 269 4.96 -6.79 5.07
C TRP A 269 3.89 -5.76 4.68
N GLY A 270 3.90 -4.61 5.36
CA GLY A 270 3.04 -3.47 5.05
C GLY A 270 3.77 -2.40 4.24
N LEU A 271 3.12 -1.96 3.17
CA LEU A 271 3.64 -0.98 2.22
C LEU A 271 2.95 0.37 2.41
N SER A 272 3.72 1.45 2.58
CA SER A 272 3.20 2.81 2.72
C SER A 272 2.17 2.90 3.86
N SER A 273 0.93 3.30 3.60
CA SER A 273 -0.18 3.25 4.56
C SER A 273 -0.42 1.87 5.19
N GLY A 274 -0.03 0.78 4.51
CA GLY A 274 0.00 -0.57 5.08
C GLY A 274 1.01 -0.73 6.21
N GLY A 275 2.06 0.08 6.22
CA GLY A 275 3.08 0.15 7.28
C GLY A 275 2.49 0.49 8.65
N TYR A 276 1.48 1.37 8.72
CA TYR A 276 0.73 1.64 9.96
C TYR A 276 0.13 0.34 10.54
N TYR A 277 -0.51 -0.45 9.69
CA TYR A 277 -1.13 -1.72 10.08
C TYR A 277 -0.10 -2.81 10.38
N ALA A 278 1.06 -2.80 9.69
CA ALA A 278 2.18 -3.69 9.98
C ALA A 278 2.83 -3.40 11.34
N ILE A 279 2.93 -2.14 11.76
CA ILE A 279 3.30 -1.78 13.14
C ILE A 279 2.22 -2.34 14.08
N ARG A 280 0.95 -1.98 13.87
CA ARG A 280 -0.13 -2.41 14.76
C ARG A 280 -0.17 -3.92 14.98
N ILE A 281 -0.21 -4.71 13.91
CA ILE A 281 -0.31 -6.18 13.99
C ILE A 281 0.93 -6.80 14.65
N ALA A 282 2.11 -6.18 14.51
CA ALA A 282 3.32 -6.66 15.17
C ALA A 282 3.19 -6.64 16.69
N HIS A 283 2.39 -5.72 17.24
CA HIS A 283 2.09 -5.60 18.66
C HIS A 283 0.82 -6.39 19.05
N THR A 284 -0.26 -6.29 18.28
CA THR A 284 -1.56 -6.88 18.65
C THR A 284 -1.66 -8.38 18.42
N HIS A 285 -0.86 -8.94 17.50
CA HIS A 285 -0.87 -10.36 17.14
C HIS A 285 0.54 -10.97 17.21
N ARG A 286 1.41 -10.46 18.09
CA ARG A 286 2.84 -10.81 18.12
C ARG A 286 3.15 -12.30 18.13
N GLU A 287 2.32 -13.11 18.81
CA GLU A 287 2.56 -14.56 18.99
C GLU A 287 2.20 -15.39 17.75
N ARG A 288 1.55 -14.77 16.76
CA ARG A 288 1.12 -15.42 15.52
C ARG A 288 2.04 -15.11 14.35
N LEU A 289 3.10 -14.31 14.58
CA LEU A 289 3.96 -13.77 13.54
C LEU A 289 5.43 -14.01 13.88
N ILE A 290 6.19 -14.50 12.91
CA ILE A 290 7.66 -14.63 13.03
C ILE A 290 8.38 -13.28 12.80
N GLY A 291 7.71 -12.35 12.11
CA GLY A 291 8.20 -10.98 11.92
C GLY A 291 7.20 -10.10 11.16
N SER A 292 7.40 -8.79 11.24
CA SER A 292 6.63 -7.78 10.52
C SER A 292 7.55 -6.71 9.95
N ILE A 293 7.23 -6.22 8.75
CA ILE A 293 7.96 -5.15 8.08
C ILE A 293 7.02 -3.99 7.88
N ALA A 294 7.36 -2.83 8.43
CA ALA A 294 6.66 -1.58 8.21
C ALA A 294 7.52 -0.68 7.31
N GLN A 295 7.17 -0.60 6.03
CA GLN A 295 7.91 0.18 5.04
C GLN A 295 7.18 1.46 4.67
N GLY A 296 7.82 2.62 4.85
CA GLY A 296 7.21 3.93 4.65
C GLY A 296 6.02 4.15 5.59
N ALA A 297 6.20 3.84 6.87
CA ALA A 297 5.12 3.78 7.85
C ALA A 297 5.01 5.06 8.69
N GLY A 298 3.79 5.58 8.82
CA GLY A 298 3.41 6.56 9.84
C GLY A 298 2.65 5.88 11.00
N CYS A 299 2.79 6.39 12.24
CA CYS A 299 2.09 5.83 13.40
C CYS A 299 1.55 6.85 14.42
N HIS A 300 2.05 8.08 14.41
CA HIS A 300 1.71 9.16 15.33
C HIS A 300 1.93 10.56 14.71
N TYR A 301 3.14 10.88 14.24
CA TYR A 301 3.48 12.23 13.78
C TYR A 301 2.93 12.55 12.38
N PHE A 302 2.72 11.56 11.52
CA PHE A 302 2.02 11.79 10.24
C PHE A 302 0.57 12.25 10.41
N PHE A 303 0.00 12.07 11.61
CA PHE A 303 -1.31 12.58 12.00
C PHE A 303 -1.27 13.96 12.65
N ASP A 304 -0.07 14.50 12.89
CA ASP A 304 0.10 15.79 13.56
C ASP A 304 -0.47 16.92 12.68
N PRO A 305 -1.25 17.86 13.25
CA PRO A 305 -1.78 18.99 12.49
C PRO A 305 -0.70 19.76 11.73
N GLU A 306 0.48 20.00 12.32
CA GLU A 306 1.57 20.72 11.66
C GLU A 306 2.05 19.99 10.40
N TRP A 307 2.18 18.66 10.47
CA TRP A 307 2.54 17.84 9.31
C TRP A 307 1.46 17.87 8.24
N LEU A 308 0.19 17.70 8.65
CA LEU A 308 -0.95 17.67 7.75
C LEU A 308 -1.22 19.02 7.05
N GLU A 309 -0.75 20.14 7.60
CA GLU A 309 -0.78 21.44 6.92
C GLU A 309 0.17 21.52 5.71
N LYS A 310 1.20 20.66 5.64
CA LYS A 310 2.23 20.70 4.59
C LYS A 310 2.20 19.49 3.65
N ALA A 311 1.71 18.35 4.13
CA ALA A 311 1.75 17.07 3.42
C ALA A 311 1.18 17.11 1.99
N ASP A 312 0.16 17.94 1.73
CA ASP A 312 -0.43 18.10 0.40
C ASP A 312 0.53 18.70 -0.64
N GLY A 313 1.55 19.44 -0.20
CA GLY A 313 2.59 19.99 -1.07
C GLY A 313 3.78 19.05 -1.29
N HIS A 314 3.83 17.89 -0.63
CA HIS A 314 5.00 17.02 -0.62
C HIS A 314 4.95 15.98 -1.76
N GLU A 315 5.31 14.73 -1.47
CA GLU A 315 5.61 13.70 -2.46
C GLU A 315 4.39 13.11 -3.17
N TYR A 316 3.19 13.25 -2.62
CA TYR A 316 2.03 12.57 -3.20
C TYR A 316 1.69 13.23 -4.55
N PRO A 317 1.33 12.48 -5.62
CA PRO A 317 1.12 13.07 -6.94
C PRO A 317 -0.10 14.00 -7.02
N PHE A 318 -1.02 13.89 -6.05
CA PHE A 318 -2.17 14.77 -5.86
C PHE A 318 -2.22 15.24 -4.40
N LEU A 319 -3.28 15.96 -4.01
CA LEU A 319 -3.55 16.22 -2.59
C LEU A 319 -3.72 14.90 -1.84
N LEU A 320 -2.99 14.74 -0.74
CA LEU A 320 -2.97 13.55 0.11
C LEU A 320 -4.11 13.58 1.14
N THR A 321 -4.33 14.74 1.77
CA THR A 321 -5.23 14.87 2.92
C THR A 321 -6.69 14.51 2.60
N PRO A 322 -7.26 14.79 1.41
CA PRO A 322 -8.64 14.35 1.10
C PRO A 322 -8.77 12.82 1.06
N ALA A 323 -7.77 12.14 0.47
CA ALA A 323 -7.74 10.67 0.42
C ALA A 323 -7.58 10.09 1.84
N MET A 324 -6.70 10.68 2.65
CA MET A 324 -6.46 10.24 4.02
C MET A 324 -7.67 10.47 4.94
N ALA A 325 -8.39 11.58 4.78
CA ALA A 325 -9.62 11.86 5.51
C ALA A 325 -10.67 10.77 5.22
N MET A 326 -10.93 10.50 3.94
CA MET A 326 -11.87 9.46 3.52
C MET A 326 -11.43 8.06 3.99
N LYS A 327 -10.13 7.74 3.90
CA LYS A 327 -9.55 6.48 4.38
C LYS A 327 -9.77 6.24 5.87
N HIS A 328 -9.85 7.28 6.69
CA HIS A 328 -10.08 7.15 8.13
C HIS A 328 -11.54 7.44 8.53
N GLY A 329 -12.45 7.49 7.56
CA GLY A 329 -13.88 7.66 7.79
C GLY A 329 -14.30 9.07 8.19
N TYR A 330 -13.50 10.09 7.90
CA TYR A 330 -13.84 11.50 8.13
C TYR A 330 -14.57 12.10 6.94
N LYS A 331 -15.47 13.06 7.20
CA LYS A 331 -16.27 13.70 6.15
C LYS A 331 -15.58 14.91 5.52
N SER A 332 -14.57 15.45 6.19
CA SER A 332 -13.77 16.56 5.67
C SER A 332 -12.32 16.48 6.15
N VAL A 333 -11.44 17.23 5.46
CA VAL A 333 -10.02 17.35 5.82
C VAL A 333 -9.87 18.06 7.16
N GLU A 334 -10.73 19.01 7.48
CA GLU A 334 -10.72 19.77 8.73
C GLU A 334 -11.05 18.85 9.92
N GLU A 335 -12.11 18.04 9.80
CA GLU A 335 -12.45 17.04 10.84
C GLU A 335 -11.32 16.01 11.02
N TYR A 336 -10.70 15.59 9.91
CA TYR A 336 -9.56 14.67 9.92
C TYR A 336 -8.39 15.28 10.70
N LYS A 337 -7.93 16.47 10.32
CA LYS A 337 -6.82 17.18 10.98
C LYS A 337 -7.07 17.40 12.48
N ALA A 338 -8.32 17.70 12.86
CA ALA A 338 -8.68 17.97 14.24
C ALA A 338 -8.73 16.71 15.12
N GLY A 339 -9.05 15.54 14.56
CA GLY A 339 -9.40 14.35 15.34
C GLY A 339 -8.56 13.10 15.10
N VAL A 340 -7.87 12.98 13.96
CA VAL A 340 -7.26 11.71 13.54
C VAL A 340 -6.17 11.25 14.50
N GLN A 341 -5.29 12.14 14.94
CA GLN A 341 -4.19 11.77 15.83
C GLN A 341 -4.71 11.15 17.13
N LYS A 342 -5.72 11.78 17.74
CA LYS A 342 -6.30 11.26 19.00
C LYS A 342 -6.96 9.90 18.83
N LYS A 343 -7.57 9.66 17.67
CA LYS A 343 -8.36 8.46 17.38
C LYS A 343 -7.51 7.28 16.92
N PHE A 344 -6.49 7.53 16.10
CA PHE A 344 -5.74 6.49 15.38
C PHE A 344 -4.25 6.44 15.71
N SER A 345 -3.68 7.38 16.45
CA SER A 345 -2.26 7.26 16.80
C SER A 345 -1.99 5.98 17.60
N LEU A 346 -1.00 5.21 17.16
CA LEU A 346 -0.59 3.99 17.87
C LEU A 346 0.11 4.29 19.21
N LEU A 347 0.58 5.53 19.39
CA LEU A 347 1.01 6.06 20.68
C LEU A 347 -0.20 6.37 21.58
N GLU A 348 -1.14 7.22 21.14
CA GLU A 348 -2.30 7.63 21.94
C GLU A 348 -3.19 6.46 22.37
N THR A 349 -3.24 5.40 21.55
CA THR A 349 -3.99 4.17 21.83
C THR A 349 -3.21 3.17 22.71
N GLY A 350 -1.95 3.45 23.05
CA GLY A 350 -1.09 2.59 23.86
C GLY A 350 -0.68 1.29 23.16
N ILE A 351 -0.85 1.19 21.84
CA ILE A 351 -0.53 -0.03 21.09
C ILE A 351 0.97 -0.27 21.05
N ILE A 352 1.75 0.77 20.76
CA ILE A 352 3.22 0.65 20.64
C ILE A 352 3.91 0.42 21.99
N GLU A 353 3.23 0.67 23.11
CA GLU A 353 3.75 0.37 24.46
C GLU A 353 3.82 -1.14 24.72
N LYS A 354 3.00 -1.94 24.02
CA LYS A 354 2.99 -3.40 24.16
C LYS A 354 4.25 -4.02 23.55
N PRO A 355 4.67 -5.23 23.97
CA PRO A 355 5.69 -5.99 23.24
C PRO A 355 5.28 -6.26 21.79
N SER A 356 6.23 -6.23 20.85
CA SER A 356 6.02 -6.63 19.46
C SER A 356 6.76 -7.93 19.12
N THR A 357 6.37 -8.58 18.02
CA THR A 357 7.24 -9.53 17.30
C THR A 357 8.47 -8.80 16.74
N ARG A 358 9.38 -9.51 16.06
CA ARG A 358 10.48 -8.88 15.31
C ARG A 358 9.90 -7.89 14.29
N LEU A 359 10.23 -6.61 14.44
CA LEU A 359 9.70 -5.54 13.61
C LEU A 359 10.84 -4.81 12.92
N LEU A 360 10.84 -4.83 11.58
CA LEU A 360 11.75 -4.08 10.74
C LEU A 360 11.08 -2.81 10.22
N LEU A 361 11.73 -1.69 10.46
CA LEU A 361 11.31 -0.37 9.99
C LEU A 361 12.17 0.05 8.79
N ILE A 362 11.53 0.34 7.65
CA ILE A 362 12.20 0.73 6.42
C ILE A 362 11.65 2.06 5.94
N ASN A 363 12.50 3.08 5.78
CA ASN A 363 12.06 4.32 5.17
C ASN A 363 13.21 5.18 4.60
N GLY A 364 12.86 6.16 3.77
CA GLY A 364 13.75 7.27 3.44
C GLY A 364 13.70 8.36 4.50
N THR A 365 14.82 9.05 4.74
CA THR A 365 14.87 10.12 5.75
C THR A 365 14.25 11.44 5.30
N LEU A 366 13.93 11.57 4.00
CA LEU A 366 13.23 12.71 3.41
C LEU A 366 11.81 12.34 2.96
N ASP A 367 11.23 11.28 3.53
CA ASP A 367 9.85 10.89 3.28
C ASP A 367 8.89 12.02 3.64
N GLY A 368 8.29 12.64 2.62
CA GLY A 368 7.34 13.72 2.74
C GLY A 368 5.89 13.27 2.93
N LEU A 369 5.62 11.95 2.92
CA LEU A 369 4.29 11.39 3.23
C LEU A 369 4.21 10.98 4.69
N MET A 370 5.23 10.24 5.15
CA MET A 370 5.32 9.69 6.49
C MET A 370 6.65 10.15 7.13
N PRO A 371 6.62 11.03 8.14
CA PRO A 371 7.82 11.55 8.76
C PRO A 371 8.65 10.40 9.33
N ILE A 372 9.98 10.43 9.11
CA ILE A 372 10.89 9.39 9.59
C ILE A 372 10.85 9.24 11.12
N GLU A 373 10.47 10.30 11.82
CA GLU A 373 10.23 10.38 13.25
C GLU A 373 9.22 9.33 13.73
N ASP A 374 8.23 8.97 12.91
CA ASP A 374 7.30 7.86 13.23
C ASP A 374 8.02 6.52 13.33
N SER A 375 9.05 6.30 12.51
CA SER A 375 9.89 5.10 12.61
C SER A 375 10.91 5.22 13.76
N MET A 376 11.49 6.39 13.98
CA MET A 376 12.51 6.57 15.03
C MET A 376 11.93 6.47 16.43
N MET A 377 10.74 7.04 16.68
CA MET A 377 10.12 7.02 18.01
C MET A 377 9.81 5.61 18.50
N LEU A 378 9.56 4.66 17.59
CA LEU A 378 9.22 3.28 17.95
C LEU A 378 10.32 2.57 18.75
N PHE A 379 11.57 3.03 18.68
CA PHE A 379 12.68 2.50 19.48
C PHE A 379 12.58 2.83 20.97
N GLU A 380 11.71 3.77 21.36
CA GLU A 380 11.46 4.14 22.75
C GLU A 380 10.37 3.27 23.41
N TYR A 381 9.67 2.41 22.65
CA TYR A 381 8.49 1.68 23.14
C TYR A 381 8.48 0.19 22.82
N GLY A 382 7.83 -0.57 23.71
CA GLY A 382 7.63 -2.00 23.56
C GLY A 382 8.96 -2.77 23.61
N THR A 383 9.13 -3.74 22.71
CA THR A 383 10.38 -4.51 22.57
C THR A 383 11.37 -3.84 21.61
N PRO A 384 12.67 -4.17 21.68
CA PRO A 384 13.65 -3.72 20.70
C PRO A 384 13.24 -4.03 19.25
N LYS A 385 13.58 -3.12 18.33
CA LYS A 385 13.21 -3.18 16.91
C LYS A 385 14.45 -3.10 16.03
N GLU A 386 14.27 -3.35 14.74
CA GLU A 386 15.30 -3.27 13.72
C GLU A 386 14.93 -2.18 12.72
N ALA A 387 15.91 -1.50 12.14
CA ALA A 387 15.65 -0.50 11.12
C ALA A 387 16.72 -0.43 10.05
N ARG A 388 16.30 -0.06 8.84
CA ARG A 388 17.18 0.43 7.78
C ARG A 388 16.59 1.67 7.16
N PHE A 389 17.23 2.80 7.43
CA PHE A 389 16.86 4.10 6.87
C PHE A 389 17.81 4.50 5.76
N PHE A 390 17.28 5.14 4.72
CA PHE A 390 18.03 5.56 3.55
C PHE A 390 18.14 7.08 3.54
N SER A 391 19.32 7.59 3.92
CA SER A 391 19.59 9.02 4.00
C SER A 391 19.38 9.71 2.65
N GLY A 392 18.60 10.80 2.65
CA GLY A 392 18.29 11.56 1.43
C GLY A 392 17.24 10.90 0.52
N ALA A 393 16.83 9.66 0.81
CA ALA A 393 15.77 9.00 0.05
C ALA A 393 14.40 9.50 0.48
N LEU A 394 13.49 9.44 -0.48
CA LEU A 394 12.07 9.78 -0.36
C LEU A 394 11.25 8.61 0.22
N HIS A 395 9.92 8.71 0.14
CA HIS A 395 8.97 7.72 0.65
C HIS A 395 9.37 6.26 0.37
N MET A 396 9.25 5.41 1.40
CA MET A 396 9.58 3.98 1.39
C MET A 396 11.06 3.62 1.14
N GLY A 397 11.96 4.60 0.95
CA GLY A 397 13.38 4.34 0.69
C GLY A 397 13.67 3.67 -0.65
N TYR A 398 12.74 3.74 -1.61
CA TYR A 398 12.91 3.13 -2.93
C TYR A 398 13.93 3.88 -3.79
N PRO A 399 14.63 3.17 -4.72
CA PRO A 399 14.53 1.73 -5.00
C PRO A 399 15.40 0.85 -4.06
N MET A 400 16.21 1.45 -3.19
CA MET A 400 17.24 0.75 -2.40
C MET A 400 16.67 -0.23 -1.36
N ALA A 401 15.47 0.05 -0.86
CA ALA A 401 14.81 -0.72 0.20
C ALA A 401 14.79 -2.25 -0.01
N ASN A 402 14.53 -2.72 -1.24
CA ASN A 402 14.42 -4.15 -1.52
C ASN A 402 15.73 -4.91 -1.23
N GLY A 403 16.89 -4.26 -1.41
CA GLY A 403 18.19 -4.85 -1.08
C GLY A 403 18.43 -5.06 0.42
N SER A 404 17.55 -4.54 1.28
CA SER A 404 17.56 -4.76 2.74
C SER A 404 16.38 -5.60 3.21
N VAL A 405 15.20 -5.43 2.59
CA VAL A 405 13.98 -6.16 2.97
C VAL A 405 14.12 -7.66 2.73
N TYR A 406 14.41 -8.11 1.51
CA TYR A 406 14.43 -9.55 1.23
C TYR A 406 15.49 -10.33 2.02
N PRO A 407 16.74 -9.85 2.17
CA PRO A 407 17.71 -10.53 3.02
C PRO A 407 17.27 -10.64 4.50
N TRP A 408 16.58 -9.63 5.02
CA TRP A 408 16.01 -9.69 6.36
C TRP A 408 14.88 -10.72 6.44
N MET A 409 13.98 -10.76 5.45
CA MET A 409 12.92 -11.77 5.37
C MET A 409 13.50 -13.18 5.38
N GLU A 410 14.54 -13.44 4.58
CA GLU A 410 15.24 -14.73 4.51
C GLU A 410 15.86 -15.12 5.86
N SER A 411 16.50 -14.15 6.54
CA SER A 411 17.06 -14.35 7.88
C SER A 411 15.99 -14.70 8.91
N VAL A 412 14.82 -14.05 8.86
CA VAL A 412 13.71 -14.33 9.79
C VAL A 412 13.06 -15.68 9.46
N MET A 413 12.75 -15.95 8.19
CA MET A 413 12.08 -17.19 7.76
C MET A 413 12.94 -18.46 7.96
N SER A 414 14.26 -18.30 8.07
CA SER A 414 15.20 -19.40 8.40
C SER A 414 15.38 -19.61 9.90
N SER A 415 14.95 -18.67 10.74
CA SER A 415 14.99 -18.82 12.19
C SER A 415 13.95 -19.84 12.66
N LYS A 416 14.28 -20.61 13.71
CA LYS A 416 13.30 -21.43 14.42
C LYS A 416 12.58 -20.52 15.41
N MET A 417 11.24 -20.55 15.44
CA MET A 417 10.47 -19.87 16.49
C MET A 417 10.78 -20.42 17.87
#